data_AF-A0A957N8Z2-F1
#
_entry.id   AF-A0A957N8Z2-F1
#
_cell.length_a   1.000
_cell.length_b   1.000
_cell.length_c   1.000
_cell.angle_alpha   90.00
_cell.angle_beta   90.00
_cell.angle_gamma   90.00
#
_symmetry.space_group_name_H-M   'P 1'
#
loop_
_entity.id
_entity.type
_entity.pdbx_description
1 polymer ?
#
loop_
_entity_poly.entity_id
_entity_poly.type
_entity_poly.pdbx_seq_one_letter_code
_entity_poly.pdbx_strand_id
1 'polypeptide(L)'
;MARYLIGRVLSLIFVLFVVSVITFVLMHSVPGGPFDESKSPLPPAAKANILAKYGLDKPMHVQYLNYMKNVILHFDFGIPFQQPTTT
;
A
#
# COMPACT_ATOMS: atom_id res chain seq x y z
N MET A 1 10.67 -24.28 -25.61
CA MET A 1 9.59 -23.28 -25.48
C MET A 1 9.16 -23.03 -24.03
N ALA A 2 8.78 -24.05 -23.24
CA ALA A 2 8.35 -23.86 -21.83
C ALA A 2 9.39 -23.16 -20.93
N ARG A 3 10.68 -23.51 -21.02
CA ARG A 3 11.77 -22.84 -20.28
C ARG A 3 11.91 -21.35 -20.63
N TYR A 4 11.65 -20.97 -21.88
CA TYR A 4 11.66 -19.58 -22.33
C TYR A 4 10.44 -18.81 -21.80
N LEU A 5 9.25 -19.44 -21.83
CA LEU A 5 8.03 -18.88 -21.23
C LEU A 5 8.20 -18.65 -19.73
N ILE A 6 8.74 -19.61 -18.99
CA ILE A 6 8.99 -19.49 -17.53
C ILE A 6 9.97 -18.34 -17.26
N GLY A 7 11.09 -18.26 -17.99
CA GLY A 7 12.03 -17.15 -17.85
C GLY A 7 11.39 -15.78 -18.10
N ARG A 8 10.49 -15.70 -19.09
CA ARG A 8 9.78 -14.46 -19.45
C ARG A 8 8.71 -14.07 -18.42
N VAL A 9 7.99 -15.05 -17.86
CA VAL A 9 7.01 -14.81 -16.78
C VAL A 9 7.71 -14.37 -15.50
N LEU A 10 8.83 -15.01 -15.12
CA LEU A 10 9.63 -14.56 -13.98
C LEU A 10 10.17 -13.15 -14.18
N SER A 11 10.67 -12.80 -15.38
CA SER A 11 11.14 -11.44 -15.65
C SER A 11 10.02 -10.41 -15.54
N LEU A 12 8.80 -10.74 -15.99
CA LEU A 12 7.65 -9.85 -15.85
C LEU A 12 7.25 -9.64 -14.40
N ILE A 13 7.17 -10.72 -13.62
CA ILE A 13 6.87 -10.66 -12.18
C ILE A 13 7.94 -9.83 -11.46
N PHE A 14 9.22 -10.01 -11.81
CA PHE A 14 10.32 -9.25 -11.22
C PHE A 14 10.24 -7.76 -11.54
N VAL A 15 9.97 -7.40 -12.79
CA VAL A 15 9.80 -6.00 -13.19
C VAL A 15 8.62 -5.37 -12.47
N LEU A 16 7.47 -6.04 -12.42
CA LEU A 16 6.29 -5.57 -11.69
C LEU A 16 6.57 -5.42 -10.19
N PHE A 17 7.31 -6.36 -9.60
CA PHE A 17 7.73 -6.29 -8.21
C PHE A 17 8.60 -5.04 -7.96
N VAL A 18 9.64 -4.82 -8.76
CA VAL A 18 10.52 -3.64 -8.63
C VAL A 18 9.74 -2.34 -8.80
N VAL A 19 8.87 -2.25 -9.81
CA VAL A 19 8.01 -1.08 -10.02
C VAL A 19 7.09 -0.87 -8.81
N SER A 20 6.52 -1.93 -8.23
CA SER A 20 5.67 -1.82 -7.03
C SER A 20 6.44 -1.33 -5.80
N VAL A 21 7.70 -1.75 -5.60
CA VAL A 21 8.56 -1.24 -4.52
C VAL A 21 8.77 0.25 -4.73
N ILE A 22 9.14 0.65 -5.95
CA ILE A 22 9.45 2.04 -6.29
C ILE A 22 8.21 2.92 -6.10
N THR A 23 7.04 2.51 -6.62
CA THR A 23 5.80 3.29 -6.47
C THR A 23 5.36 3.37 -5.02
N PHE A 24 5.49 2.27 -4.25
CA PHE A 24 5.18 2.28 -2.82
C PHE A 24 6.07 3.24 -2.05
N VAL A 25 7.38 3.20 -2.27
CA VAL A 25 8.34 4.12 -1.65
C VAL A 25 8.08 5.56 -2.07
N LEU A 26 7.80 5.80 -3.36
CA LEU A 26 7.50 7.13 -3.89
C LEU A 26 6.24 7.70 -3.22
N MET A 27 5.17 6.92 -3.14
CA MET A 27 3.90 7.32 -2.50
C MET A 27 4.10 7.64 -1.02
N HIS A 28 4.95 6.89 -0.32
CA HIS A 28 5.26 7.12 1.10
C HIS A 28 6.28 8.25 1.32
N SER A 29 7.04 8.63 0.28
CA SER A 29 7.99 9.74 0.32
C SER A 29 7.33 11.08 0.07
N VAL A 30 6.05 11.11 -0.33
CA VAL A 30 5.25 12.35 -0.42
C VAL A 30 4.87 12.77 1.01
N PRO A 31 5.45 13.85 1.56
CA PRO A 31 5.01 14.39 2.84
C PRO A 31 3.69 15.15 2.58
N GLY A 32 2.57 14.70 3.14
CA GLY A 32 1.26 15.30 2.82
C GLY A 32 0.07 14.34 2.78
N GLY A 33 0.06 13.28 3.57
CA GLY A 33 -1.01 12.27 3.54
C GLY A 33 -2.35 12.84 4.04
N PRO A 34 -3.50 12.24 3.65
CA PRO A 34 -4.84 12.65 4.12
C PRO A 34 -5.03 12.55 5.65
N PHE A 35 -4.04 12.01 6.38
CA PHE A 35 -3.99 11.89 7.83
C PHE A 35 -2.93 12.79 8.48
N ASP A 36 -2.33 13.71 7.73
CA ASP A 36 -1.36 14.66 8.29
C ASP A 36 -2.03 15.54 9.35
N GLU A 37 -1.40 15.58 10.52
CA GLU A 37 -1.86 16.31 11.71
C GLU A 37 -2.11 17.79 11.43
N SER A 38 -1.46 18.34 10.40
CA SER A 38 -1.60 19.73 9.99
C SER A 38 -2.93 20.05 9.28
N LYS A 39 -3.66 19.05 8.76
CA LYS A 39 -4.89 19.26 7.96
C LYS A 39 -6.17 18.72 8.60
N SER A 40 -6.09 17.88 9.64
CA SER A 40 -7.29 17.35 10.30
C SER A 40 -7.01 17.10 11.79
N PRO A 41 -7.34 18.07 12.68
CA PRO A 41 -7.28 17.88 14.12
C PRO A 41 -8.38 16.91 14.55
N LEU A 42 -8.14 15.62 14.36
CA LEU A 42 -8.99 14.55 14.86
C LEU A 42 -8.67 14.31 16.35
N PRO A 43 -9.67 13.98 17.18
CA PRO A 43 -9.43 13.53 18.55
C PRO A 43 -8.40 12.39 18.57
N PRO A 44 -7.42 12.41 19.49
CA PRO A 44 -6.30 11.45 19.47
C PRO A 44 -6.76 9.98 19.51
N ALA A 45 -7.90 9.69 20.16
CA ALA A 45 -8.51 8.36 20.17
C ALA A 45 -9.08 7.93 18.80
N ALA A 46 -9.70 8.85 18.07
CA ALA A 46 -10.20 8.58 16.72
C ALA A 46 -9.04 8.39 15.73
N LYS A 47 -7.96 9.18 15.89
CA LYS A 47 -6.73 9.05 15.10
C LYS A 47 -6.08 7.69 15.27
N ALA A 48 -5.91 7.23 16.51
CA ALA A 48 -5.31 5.91 16.80
C ALA A 48 -6.12 4.77 16.16
N ASN A 49 -7.45 4.83 16.23
CA ASN A 49 -8.33 3.84 15.60
C ASN A 49 -8.24 3.84 14.06
N ILE A 50 -8.08 5.02 13.45
CA ILE A 50 -7.92 5.16 12.00
C ILE A 50 -6.54 4.63 11.56
N LEU A 51 -5.46 5.06 12.23
CA LEU A 51 -4.11 4.57 11.96
C LEU A 51 -4.00 3.05 12.13
N ALA A 52 -4.65 2.50 13.16
CA ALA A 52 -4.73 1.06 13.38
C ALA A 52 -5.55 0.34 12.29
N LYS A 53 -6.71 0.89 11.88
CA LYS A 53 -7.55 0.35 10.80
C LYS A 53 -6.82 0.28 9.47
N TYR A 54 -6.07 1.32 9.11
CA TYR A 54 -5.31 1.37 7.87
C TYR A 54 -3.91 0.72 7.98
N GLY A 55 -3.53 0.24 9.16
CA GLY A 55 -2.20 -0.31 9.40
C GLY A 55 -1.07 0.71 9.27
N LEU A 56 -1.40 2.01 9.26
CA LEU A 56 -0.46 3.13 9.17
C LEU A 56 0.40 3.25 10.43
N ASP A 57 -0.03 2.64 11.53
CA ASP A 57 0.73 2.51 12.79
C ASP A 57 1.93 1.54 12.68
N LYS A 58 1.94 0.69 11.65
CA LYS A 58 2.99 -0.32 11.45
C LYS A 58 4.16 0.22 10.65
N PRO A 59 5.39 -0.26 10.88
CA PRO A 59 6.55 0.19 10.11
C PRO A 59 6.41 -0.14 8.61
N MET A 60 6.99 0.70 7.75
CA MET A 60 6.80 0.69 6.28
C MET A 60 6.96 -0.69 5.64
N HIS A 61 7.92 -1.49 6.10
CA HIS A 61 8.15 -2.84 5.60
C HIS A 61 6.97 -3.79 5.87
N VAL A 62 6.28 -3.65 7.02
CA VAL A 62 5.09 -4.45 7.35
C VAL A 62 3.88 -4.01 6.51
N GLN A 63 3.73 -2.71 6.24
CA GLN A 63 2.68 -2.21 5.33
C GLN A 63 2.88 -2.78 3.93
N TYR A 64 4.12 -2.76 3.42
CA TYR A 64 4.45 -3.30 2.11
C TYR A 64 4.25 -4.82 2.03
N LEU A 65 4.67 -5.57 3.05
CA LEU A 65 4.46 -7.03 3.10
C LEU A 65 2.97 -7.40 3.13
N ASN A 66 2.15 -6.68 3.90
CA ASN A 66 0.70 -6.90 3.90
C ASN A 66 0.06 -6.55 2.56
N TYR A 67 0.48 -5.44 1.94
CA TYR A 67 0.04 -5.06 0.59
C TYR A 67 0.38 -6.16 -0.41
N MET A 68 1.62 -6.64 -0.44
CA MET A 68 2.03 -7.68 -1.37
C MET A 68 1.32 -9.00 -1.12
N LYS A 69 1.11 -9.36 0.15
CA LYS A 69 0.36 -10.57 0.52
C LYS A 69 -1.07 -10.50 -0.02
N ASN A 70 -1.72 -9.35 0.06
CA ASN A 70 -3.07 -9.17 -0.49
C ASN A 70 -3.08 -9.18 -2.02
N VAL A 71 -2.11 -8.53 -2.67
CA VAL A 71 -1.97 -8.55 -4.14
C VAL A 71 -1.72 -9.97 -4.65
N ILE A 72 -0.86 -10.73 -3.99
CA ILE A 72 -0.48 -12.09 -4.44
C ILE A 72 -1.59 -13.11 -4.13
N LEU A 73 -2.20 -13.07 -2.93
CA LEU A 73 -3.21 -14.06 -2.55
C LEU A 73 -4.61 -13.75 -3.08
N HIS A 74 -4.96 -12.47 -3.20
CA HIS A 74 -6.33 -12.05 -3.48
C HIS A 74 -6.45 -11.22 -4.77
N PHE A 75 -5.35 -10.92 -5.47
CA PHE A 75 -5.34 -9.96 -6.59
C PHE A 75 -5.97 -8.60 -6.19
N ASP A 76 -5.91 -8.26 -4.91
CA ASP A 76 -6.49 -7.06 -4.34
C ASP A 76 -5.41 -5.99 -4.19
N PHE A 77 -5.59 -4.88 -4.90
CA PHE A 77 -4.67 -3.72 -4.92
C PHE A 77 -4.97 -2.73 -3.78
N GLY A 78 -5.85 -3.09 -2.85
CA GLY A 78 -6.23 -2.27 -1.70
C GLY A 78 -7.42 -1.36 -1.98
N ILE A 79 -7.94 -0.78 -0.90
CA ILE A 79 -9.09 0.12 -0.96
C ILE A 79 -8.58 1.52 -1.34
N PRO A 80 -9.09 2.15 -2.41
CA PRO A 80 -8.73 3.53 -2.72
C PRO A 80 -9.06 4.45 -1.55
N PHE A 81 -8.14 5.33 -1.19
CA PHE A 81 -8.26 6.29 -0.08
C PHE A 81 -9.26 7.43 -0.38
N GLN A 82 -10.38 7.12 -1.02
CA GLN A 82 -11.49 8.06 -1.13
C GLN A 82 -12.13 8.18 0.25
N GLN A 83 -12.20 9.41 0.75
CA GLN A 83 -12.90 9.74 1.98
C GLN A 83 -14.30 9.10 1.92
N PRO A 84 -14.79 8.44 3.00
CA PRO A 84 -16.17 8.04 3.07
C PRO A 84 -17.00 9.30 3.32
N THR A 85 -17.25 10.08 2.28
CA THR A 85 -18.37 11.02 2.26
C THR A 85 -19.52 10.34 1.54
N THR A 86 -20.58 10.09 2.31
CA THR A 86 -21.98 9.87 1.93
C THR A 86 -22.43 8.43 1.65
N THR A 87 -22.95 7.79 2.69
CA THR A 87 -24.36 7.30 2.73
C THR A 87 -24.90 7.51 4.12
#